data_AF-A0A3B9VI99-F1
#
_entry.id   AF-A0A3B9VI99-F1
#
_cell.length_a   1.000
_cell.length_b   1.000
_cell.length_c   1.000
_cell.angle_alpha   90.00
_cell.angle_beta   90.00
_cell.angle_gamma   90.00
#
_symmetry.space_group_name_H-M   'P 1'
#
loop_
_entity.id
_entity.type
_entity.pdbx_description
1 polymer ?
#
loop_
_entity_poly.entity_id
_entity_poly.type
_entity_poly.pdbx_seq_one_letter_code
_entity_poly.pdbx_strand_id
1 'polypeptide(L)'
;MEETLKLKKIVVALAATSLIAQMSLANASFYSDPGSAVTLTILHNNDGESALLPDRSFKTAQGTLIFGSAAAFSSVMKREVKAAKSARNALLSVYAGDSFLASKNLICSEPANNASTATVYDGVAQSLMPYDVHVLGNHEFDYGTGFLKRYIESFS
;
A
#
# COMPACT_ATOMS: atom_id res chain seq x y z
N MET A 1 47.74 5.51 -55.74
CA MET A 1 47.06 6.33 -54.71
C MET A 1 45.55 6.49 -54.95
N GLU A 2 45.06 6.20 -56.16
CA GLU A 2 43.65 6.38 -56.55
C GLU A 2 42.74 5.16 -56.24
N GLU A 3 43.29 3.95 -56.35
CA GLU A 3 42.63 2.67 -56.02
C GLU A 3 42.26 2.54 -54.53
N THR A 4 43.14 3.01 -53.64
CA THR A 4 42.97 2.95 -52.18
C THR A 4 41.87 3.88 -51.64
N LEU A 5 41.46 4.88 -52.42
CA LEU A 5 40.44 5.86 -52.01
C LEU A 5 39.02 5.37 -52.37
N LYS A 6 38.86 4.58 -53.44
CA LYS A 6 37.57 3.98 -53.83
C LYS A 6 37.16 2.86 -52.87
N LEU A 7 38.12 2.05 -52.40
CA LEU A 7 37.88 0.96 -51.45
C LEU A 7 37.36 1.47 -50.10
N LYS A 8 37.89 2.61 -49.59
CA LYS A 8 37.45 3.21 -48.32
C LYS A 8 36.03 3.78 -48.36
N LYS A 9 35.56 4.28 -49.51
CA LYS A 9 34.19 4.81 -49.67
C LYS A 9 33.13 3.71 -49.72
N ILE A 10 33.48 2.53 -50.27
CA ILE A 10 32.56 1.39 -50.39
C ILE A 10 32.36 0.71 -49.02
N VAL A 11 33.41 0.61 -48.20
CA VAL A 11 33.33 -0.01 -46.86
C VAL A 11 32.52 0.84 -45.87
N VAL A 12 32.54 2.18 -45.99
CA VAL A 12 31.72 3.07 -45.15
C VAL A 12 30.24 3.02 -45.53
N ALA A 13 29.91 2.82 -46.81
CA ALA A 13 28.52 2.68 -47.26
C ALA A 13 27.88 1.34 -46.84
N LEU A 14 28.66 0.26 -46.76
CA LEU A 14 28.15 -1.06 -46.33
C LEU A 14 28.03 -1.20 -44.80
N ALA A 15 28.82 -0.45 -44.03
CA ALA A 15 28.74 -0.46 -42.57
C ALA A 15 27.59 0.41 -42.02
N ALA A 16 27.09 1.38 -42.81
CA ALA A 16 25.96 2.22 -42.42
C ALA A 16 24.59 1.57 -42.67
N THR A 17 24.49 0.60 -43.58
CA THR A 17 23.23 -0.10 -43.88
C THR A 17 22.98 -1.32 -42.99
N SER A 18 23.99 -1.87 -42.32
CA SER A 18 23.82 -3.03 -41.43
C SER A 18 23.36 -2.66 -40.01
N LEU A 19 23.48 -1.39 -39.58
CA LEU A 19 23.03 -0.95 -38.25
C LEU A 19 21.53 -0.61 -38.15
N ILE A 20 20.80 -0.55 -39.27
CA ILE A 20 19.37 -0.18 -39.27
C ILE A 20 18.45 -1.42 -39.16
N ALA A 21 18.96 -2.62 -39.42
CA ALA A 21 18.14 -3.83 -39.57
C ALA A 21 17.87 -4.63 -38.27
N GLN A 22 18.33 -4.17 -37.11
CA GLN A 22 18.11 -4.86 -35.82
C GLN A 22 17.36 -4.02 -34.79
N MET A 23 16.61 -2.99 -35.21
CA MET A 23 15.45 -2.61 -34.41
C MET A 23 14.46 -3.75 -34.54
N SER A 24 14.59 -4.73 -33.64
CA SER A 24 13.52 -5.65 -33.29
C SER A 24 12.27 -4.79 -33.18
N LEU A 25 11.41 -4.87 -34.20
CA LEU A 25 10.00 -4.52 -34.05
C LEU A 25 9.54 -5.50 -32.99
N ALA A 26 9.67 -5.12 -31.73
CA ALA A 26 8.96 -5.77 -30.66
C ALA A 26 7.52 -5.72 -31.14
N ASN A 27 7.00 -6.88 -31.55
CA ASN A 27 5.58 -7.04 -31.76
C ASN A 27 4.96 -6.66 -30.42
N ALA A 28 4.57 -5.40 -30.28
CA ALA A 28 3.66 -4.95 -29.27
C ALA A 28 2.36 -5.69 -29.61
N SER A 29 2.27 -6.94 -29.16
CA SER A 29 1.01 -7.63 -29.07
C SER A 29 0.17 -6.76 -28.16
N PHE A 30 -0.71 -5.97 -28.78
CA PHE A 30 -1.76 -5.30 -28.05
C PHE A 30 -2.54 -6.42 -27.37
N TYR A 31 -2.39 -6.54 -26.06
CA TYR A 31 -3.22 -7.41 -25.25
C TYR A 31 -4.63 -6.81 -25.31
N SER A 32 -5.43 -7.28 -26.26
CA SER A 32 -6.85 -7.00 -26.29
C SER A 32 -7.53 -8.00 -25.35
N ASP A 33 -7.59 -7.68 -24.07
CA ASP A 33 -8.64 -8.27 -23.23
C ASP A 33 -9.93 -7.51 -23.58
N PRO A 34 -10.92 -8.16 -24.21
CA PRO A 34 -12.22 -7.54 -24.45
C PRO A 34 -12.92 -7.12 -23.15
N GLY A 35 -12.38 -7.52 -22.00
CA GLY A 35 -12.89 -7.28 -20.68
C GLY A 35 -14.01 -8.26 -20.38
N SER A 36 -13.97 -8.85 -19.19
CA SER A 36 -15.14 -9.49 -18.60
C SER A 36 -15.65 -8.60 -17.47
N ALA A 37 -16.96 -8.61 -17.22
CA ALA A 37 -17.52 -7.91 -16.07
C ALA A 37 -16.90 -8.47 -14.79
N VAL A 38 -16.30 -7.60 -13.98
CA VAL A 38 -15.73 -7.94 -12.66
C VAL A 38 -16.60 -7.39 -11.56
N THR A 39 -16.77 -8.17 -10.49
CA THR A 39 -17.31 -7.65 -9.23
C THR A 39 -16.14 -7.23 -8.35
N LEU A 40 -16.10 -5.95 -7.97
CA LEU A 40 -15.13 -5.41 -7.03
C LEU A 40 -15.74 -5.35 -5.63
N THR A 41 -15.10 -5.99 -4.67
CA THR A 41 -15.33 -5.77 -3.24
C THR A 41 -14.31 -4.77 -2.73
N ILE A 42 -14.80 -3.65 -2.17
CA ILE A 42 -13.96 -2.69 -1.46
C ILE A 42 -14.18 -2.91 0.03
N LEU A 43 -13.11 -3.21 0.76
CA LEU A 43 -13.10 -3.20 2.23
C LEU A 43 -12.37 -1.94 2.67
N HIS A 44 -13.04 -1.07 3.42
CA HIS A 44 -12.40 0.17 3.87
C HIS A 44 -12.75 0.51 5.31
N ASN A 45 -11.85 1.25 5.92
CA ASN A 45 -12.04 1.96 7.18
C ASN A 45 -11.07 3.14 7.23
N ASN A 46 -11.31 4.01 8.20
CA ASN A 46 -10.56 5.23 8.49
C ASN A 46 -10.63 5.48 10.00
N ASP A 47 -10.03 6.58 10.45
CA ASP A 47 -10.26 7.16 11.77
C ASP A 47 -10.07 6.10 12.87
N GLY A 48 -8.96 5.37 12.75
CA GLY A 48 -8.56 4.37 13.74
C GLY A 48 -8.13 5.04 15.04
N GLU A 49 -7.55 6.24 14.94
CA GLU A 49 -7.32 7.18 16.05
C GLU A 49 -6.75 6.52 17.32
N SER A 50 -5.81 5.57 17.16
CA SER A 50 -5.23 4.81 18.28
C SER A 50 -6.22 3.99 19.12
N ALA A 51 -7.34 3.55 18.52
CA ALA A 51 -8.33 2.62 19.08
C ALA A 51 -7.82 1.16 19.07
N LEU A 52 -6.67 0.92 19.71
CA LEU A 52 -5.99 -0.37 19.72
C LEU A 52 -6.68 -1.40 20.62
N LEU A 53 -7.24 -0.94 21.74
CA LEU A 53 -7.81 -1.78 22.80
C LEU A 53 -9.35 -1.75 22.79
N PRO A 54 -10.02 -2.76 23.38
CA PRO A 54 -11.47 -2.82 23.46
C PRO A 54 -12.00 -1.92 24.58
N ASP A 55 -11.82 -0.61 24.40
CA ASP A 55 -12.09 0.41 25.44
C ASP A 55 -13.53 0.93 25.43
N ARG A 56 -14.38 0.41 24.53
CA ARG A 56 -15.76 0.84 24.37
C ARG A 56 -16.69 -0.20 24.97
N SER A 57 -17.72 0.25 25.68
CA SER A 57 -18.74 -0.63 26.22
C SER A 57 -20.15 -0.11 25.92
N PHE A 58 -21.08 -1.03 25.74
CA PHE A 58 -22.49 -0.75 25.50
C PHE A 58 -23.35 -1.68 26.35
N LYS A 59 -24.28 -1.12 27.12
CA LYS A 59 -25.20 -1.91 27.94
C LYS A 59 -26.36 -2.41 27.07
N THR A 60 -26.58 -3.72 27.11
CA THR A 60 -27.70 -4.41 26.46
C THR A 60 -28.57 -5.08 27.52
N ALA A 61 -29.76 -5.58 27.12
CA ALA A 61 -30.59 -6.40 28.01
C ALA A 61 -29.91 -7.71 28.44
N GLN A 62 -28.94 -8.18 27.66
CA GLN A 62 -28.20 -9.43 27.87
C GLN A 62 -26.88 -9.24 28.61
N GLY A 63 -26.50 -8.00 28.96
CA GLY A 63 -25.25 -7.68 29.64
C GLY A 63 -24.49 -6.52 29.00
N THR A 64 -23.23 -6.33 29.41
CA THR A 64 -22.35 -5.30 28.85
C THR A 64 -21.54 -5.87 27.70
N LEU A 65 -21.76 -5.35 26.49
CA LEU A 65 -20.94 -5.64 25.33
C LEU A 65 -19.68 -4.79 25.39
N ILE A 66 -18.50 -5.40 25.30
CA ILE A 66 -17.24 -4.71 25.10
C ILE A 66 -16.87 -4.84 23.61
N PHE A 67 -16.53 -3.73 22.97
CA PHE A 67 -16.29 -3.68 21.53
C PHE A 67 -15.18 -2.69 21.16
N GLY A 68 -14.85 -2.63 19.87
CA GLY A 68 -13.69 -1.90 19.36
C GLY A 68 -12.45 -2.81 19.30
N SER A 69 -11.27 -2.22 19.44
CA SER A 69 -9.94 -2.83 19.24
C SER A 69 -9.56 -3.13 17.79
N ALA A 70 -8.27 -2.94 17.51
CA ALA A 70 -7.67 -3.35 16.24
C ALA A 70 -7.73 -4.88 16.03
N ALA A 71 -7.64 -5.67 17.11
CA ALA A 71 -7.68 -7.14 17.02
C ALA A 71 -9.05 -7.67 16.58
N ALA A 72 -10.14 -7.14 17.14
CA ALA A 72 -11.49 -7.52 16.73
C ALA A 72 -11.77 -7.07 15.28
N PHE A 73 -11.35 -5.85 14.93
CA PHE A 73 -11.47 -5.36 13.55
C PHE A 73 -10.70 -6.24 12.56
N SER A 74 -9.43 -6.58 12.84
CA SER A 74 -8.60 -7.46 12.01
C SER A 74 -9.27 -8.82 11.79
N SER A 75 -9.95 -9.36 12.80
CA SER A 75 -10.68 -10.63 12.69
C SER A 75 -11.87 -10.52 11.72
N VAL A 76 -12.62 -9.43 11.77
CA VAL A 76 -13.71 -9.14 10.83
C VAL A 76 -13.16 -8.94 9.42
N MET A 77 -12.12 -8.10 9.26
CA MET A 77 -11.50 -7.84 7.97
C MET A 77 -11.00 -9.13 7.31
N LYS A 78 -10.30 -10.00 8.04
CA LYS A 78 -9.82 -11.30 7.53
C LYS A 78 -10.97 -12.22 7.10
N ARG A 79 -12.09 -12.20 7.82
CA ARG A 79 -13.31 -12.93 7.43
C ARG A 79 -13.87 -12.40 6.11
N GLU A 80 -14.00 -11.08 5.97
CA GLU A 80 -14.53 -10.45 4.75
C GLU A 80 -13.62 -10.66 3.54
N VAL A 81 -12.29 -10.57 3.73
CA VAL A 81 -11.30 -10.92 2.70
C VAL A 81 -11.50 -12.35 2.21
N LYS A 82 -11.69 -13.31 3.13
CA LYS A 82 -11.94 -14.72 2.78
C LYS A 82 -13.27 -14.90 2.03
N ALA A 83 -14.32 -14.16 2.42
CA ALA A 83 -15.61 -14.21 1.77
C ALA A 83 -15.54 -13.66 0.33
N ALA A 84 -14.91 -12.50 0.14
CA ALA A 84 -14.71 -11.89 -1.19
C ALA A 84 -13.93 -12.82 -2.13
N LYS A 85 -12.84 -13.43 -1.63
CA LYS A 85 -12.05 -14.42 -2.39
C LYS A 85 -12.87 -15.67 -2.74
N SER A 86 -13.67 -16.18 -1.82
CA SER A 86 -14.57 -17.33 -2.07
C SER A 86 -15.62 -17.03 -3.14
N ALA A 87 -16.10 -15.78 -3.21
CA ALA A 87 -17.02 -15.31 -4.25
C ALA A 87 -16.35 -15.06 -5.61
N ARG A 88 -15.01 -15.16 -5.70
CA ARG A 88 -14.20 -14.80 -6.87
C ARG A 88 -14.33 -13.32 -7.28
N ASN A 89 -14.52 -12.44 -6.30
CA ASN A 89 -14.50 -11.00 -6.53
C ASN A 89 -13.06 -10.49 -6.64
N ALA A 90 -12.86 -9.43 -7.42
CA ALA A 90 -11.71 -8.56 -7.22
C ALA A 90 -11.83 -7.92 -5.84
N LEU A 91 -10.70 -7.69 -5.16
CA LEU A 91 -10.67 -7.16 -3.80
C LEU A 91 -9.69 -6.00 -3.74
N LEU A 92 -10.14 -4.90 -3.15
CA LEU A 92 -9.29 -3.77 -2.77
C LEU A 92 -9.59 -3.41 -1.31
N SER A 93 -8.55 -3.40 -0.49
CA SER A 93 -8.62 -3.05 0.92
C SER A 93 -7.89 -1.75 1.19
N VAL A 94 -8.60 -0.78 1.76
CA VAL A 94 -8.13 0.61 1.88
C VAL A 94 -8.24 1.11 3.31
N TYR A 95 -7.13 1.60 3.84
CA TYR A 95 -7.12 2.42 5.05
C TYR A 95 -7.08 3.91 4.67
N ALA A 96 -8.14 4.64 5.00
CA ALA A 96 -8.38 5.99 4.49
C ALA A 96 -7.91 7.13 5.42
N GLY A 97 -6.85 6.90 6.21
CA GLY A 97 -6.18 7.91 7.04
C GLY A 97 -6.64 7.97 8.49
N ASP A 98 -5.96 8.81 9.26
CA ASP A 98 -6.14 9.03 10.70
C ASP A 98 -5.99 7.74 11.52
N SER A 99 -4.85 7.08 11.33
CA SER A 99 -4.43 5.90 12.09
C SER A 99 -4.19 6.17 13.55
N PHE A 100 -3.66 7.36 13.87
CA PHE A 100 -3.31 7.71 15.22
C PHE A 100 -3.81 9.11 15.59
N LEU A 101 -4.18 9.25 16.85
CA LEU A 101 -4.57 10.52 17.47
C LEU A 101 -4.04 10.56 18.90
N ALA A 102 -3.80 11.77 19.41
CA ALA A 102 -3.37 11.99 20.79
C ALA A 102 -4.26 11.19 21.77
N SER A 103 -3.65 10.19 22.42
CA SER A 103 -4.38 9.27 23.29
C SER A 103 -3.45 8.62 24.32
N LYS A 104 -4.06 7.95 25.30
CA LYS A 104 -3.33 7.13 26.28
C LYS A 104 -2.56 5.96 25.63
N ASN A 105 -2.94 5.55 24.42
CA ASN A 105 -2.28 4.47 23.69
C ASN A 105 -1.09 5.03 22.88
N LEU A 106 -1.31 6.13 22.14
CA LEU A 106 -0.28 6.74 21.31
C LEU A 106 0.92 7.24 22.11
N ILE A 107 0.69 7.77 23.33
CA ILE A 107 1.78 8.30 24.16
C ILE A 107 2.84 7.24 24.50
N CYS A 108 2.46 5.95 24.53
CA CYS A 108 3.38 4.82 24.73
C CYS A 108 4.38 4.63 23.57
N SER A 109 4.12 5.25 22.42
CA SER A 109 5.02 5.29 21.27
C SER A 109 5.93 6.53 21.26
N GLU A 110 5.88 7.36 22.31
CA GLU A 110 6.67 8.59 22.48
C GLU A 110 6.67 9.48 21.22
N PRO A 111 5.49 9.94 20.75
CA PRO A 111 5.37 10.58 19.44
C PRO A 111 6.05 11.95 19.37
N ALA A 112 6.24 12.61 20.51
CA ALA A 112 6.96 13.90 20.59
C ALA A 112 8.48 13.77 20.45
N ASN A 113 9.05 12.56 20.47
CA ASN A 113 10.48 12.30 20.32
C ASN A 113 10.77 11.55 19.02
N ASN A 114 11.24 12.28 18.01
CA ASN A 114 11.60 11.72 16.70
C ASN A 114 12.77 10.73 16.75
N ALA A 115 13.59 10.77 17.81
CA ALA A 115 14.71 9.85 18.01
C ALA A 115 14.35 8.65 18.91
N SER A 116 13.10 8.57 19.39
CA SER A 116 12.68 7.45 20.23
C SER A 116 12.68 6.14 19.46
N THR A 117 13.14 5.08 20.14
CA THR A 117 13.06 3.69 19.67
C THR A 117 11.84 2.97 20.20
N ALA A 118 10.92 3.67 20.89
CA ALA A 118 9.68 3.08 21.36
C ALA A 118 8.86 2.54 20.18
N THR A 119 8.23 1.39 20.39
CA THR A 119 7.38 0.75 19.37
C THR A 119 6.23 1.66 19.00
N VAL A 120 6.01 1.86 17.69
CA VAL A 120 4.84 2.56 17.17
C VAL A 120 3.68 1.58 17.06
N TYR A 121 2.86 1.48 18.12
CA TYR A 121 1.84 0.43 18.24
C TYR A 121 0.74 0.56 17.18
N ASP A 122 0.38 1.77 16.79
CA ASP A 122 -0.57 2.04 15.71
C ASP A 122 -0.09 1.42 14.39
N GLY A 123 1.15 1.66 14.00
CA GLY A 123 1.69 1.11 12.76
C GLY A 123 1.92 -0.41 12.82
N VAL A 124 2.28 -0.97 13.99
CA VAL A 124 2.26 -2.42 14.21
C VAL A 124 0.85 -3.00 14.05
N ALA A 125 -0.18 -2.35 14.59
CA ALA A 125 -1.55 -2.82 14.41
C ALA A 125 -1.98 -2.75 12.94
N GLN A 126 -1.60 -1.69 12.23
CA GLN A 126 -1.86 -1.52 10.80
C GLN A 126 -1.16 -2.57 9.95
N SER A 127 0.10 -2.92 10.25
CA SER A 127 0.86 -3.94 9.50
C SER A 127 0.32 -5.36 9.66
N LEU A 128 -0.43 -5.63 10.74
CA LEU A 128 -1.09 -6.91 10.99
C LEU A 128 -2.46 -7.05 10.30
N MET A 129 -2.92 -6.00 9.62
CA MET A 129 -4.16 -5.97 8.85
C MET A 129 -3.84 -6.00 7.35
N PRO A 130 -4.55 -6.83 6.55
CA PRO A 130 -4.22 -7.04 5.14
C PRO A 130 -4.75 -5.91 4.25
N TYR A 131 -4.24 -4.69 4.42
CA TYR A 131 -4.54 -3.56 3.54
C TYR A 131 -3.69 -3.57 2.28
N ASP A 132 -4.26 -3.15 1.16
CA ASP A 132 -3.55 -2.95 -0.11
C ASP A 132 -3.04 -1.50 -0.22
N VAL A 133 -3.77 -0.54 0.36
CA VAL A 133 -3.49 0.88 0.27
C VAL A 133 -3.71 1.57 1.61
N HIS A 134 -2.74 2.40 2.01
CA HIS A 134 -2.88 3.39 3.07
C HIS A 134 -2.88 4.79 2.49
N VAL A 135 -3.80 5.61 2.98
CA VAL A 135 -3.86 7.06 2.75
C VAL A 135 -3.46 7.76 4.04
N LEU A 136 -2.80 8.91 3.91
CA LEU A 136 -2.51 9.79 5.05
C LEU A 136 -3.68 10.77 5.24
N GLY A 137 -4.22 10.83 6.44
CA GLY A 137 -5.15 11.84 6.92
C GLY A 137 -4.41 13.03 7.52
N ASN A 138 -5.16 13.90 8.22
CA ASN A 138 -4.57 15.09 8.84
C ASN A 138 -3.80 14.76 10.12
N HIS A 139 -4.27 13.80 10.91
CA HIS A 139 -3.66 13.49 12.21
C HIS A 139 -2.30 12.80 12.10
N GLU A 140 -1.99 12.24 10.93
CA GLU A 140 -0.66 11.73 10.61
C GLU A 140 0.46 12.79 10.77
N PHE A 141 0.12 14.08 10.77
CA PHE A 141 1.05 15.19 10.87
C PHE A 141 1.05 15.91 12.22
N ASP A 142 0.24 15.48 13.20
CA ASP A 142 0.11 16.16 14.52
C ASP A 142 1.43 16.26 15.28
N TYR A 143 2.32 15.28 15.08
CA TYR A 143 3.66 15.23 15.69
C TYR A 143 4.79 15.50 14.68
N GLY A 144 4.43 16.06 13.51
CA GLY A 144 5.35 16.36 12.42
C GLY A 144 5.84 15.13 11.66
N THR A 145 6.66 15.38 10.64
CA THR A 145 7.12 14.33 9.71
C THR A 145 8.05 13.31 10.34
N GLY A 146 8.65 13.61 11.50
CA GLY A 146 9.53 12.68 12.21
C GLY A 146 8.78 11.50 12.82
N PHE A 147 7.64 11.74 13.48
CA PHE A 147 6.80 10.64 13.97
C PHE A 147 6.08 9.92 12.83
N LEU A 148 5.60 10.65 11.81
CA LEU A 148 5.05 10.04 10.59
C LEU A 148 6.03 9.05 9.95
N LYS A 149 7.31 9.41 9.86
CA LYS A 149 8.36 8.51 9.37
C LYS A 149 8.44 7.23 10.23
N ARG A 150 8.49 7.37 11.56
CA ARG A 150 8.53 6.21 12.48
C ARG A 150 7.30 5.31 12.33
N TYR A 151 6.12 5.90 12.13
CA TYR A 151 4.89 5.16 11.85
C TYR A 151 5.00 4.36 10.55
N ILE A 152 5.40 4.98 9.43
CA ILE A 152 5.55 4.29 8.13
C ILE A 152 6.61 3.17 8.23
N GLU A 153 7.73 3.42 8.90
CA GLU A 153 8.81 2.44 9.06
C GLU A 153 8.39 1.22 9.91
N SER A 154 7.36 1.34 10.75
CA SER A 154 6.84 0.23 11.55
C SER A 154 6.02 -0.81 10.76
N PHE A 155 5.83 -0.59 9.46
CA PHE A 155 5.12 -1.52 8.57
C PHE A 155 6.03 -2.66 8.08
N SER A 156 7.34 -2.56 8.29
CA SER A 156 8.39 -3.47 7.79
C SER A 156 8.93 -4.41 8.85
#